data_AF-A0A4V2AUW8-F1
#
_entry.id   AF-A0A4V2AUW8-F1
#
_cell.length_a   1.000
_cell.length_b   1.000
_cell.length_c   1.000
_cell.angle_alpha   90.00
_cell.angle_beta   90.00
_cell.angle_gamma   90.00
#
_symmetry.space_group_name_H-M   'P 1'
#
loop_
_entity.id
_entity.type
_entity.pdbx_description
1 polymer ?
#
loop_
_entity_poly.entity_id
_entity_poly.type
_entity_poly.pdbx_seq_one_letter_code
_entity_poly.pdbx_strand_id
1 'polypeptide(L)' 'MKALPLLLLIFVLGSCNKPNDKKATTPCLETAFLQTNISEPLQSVFFLNGKDGFVSGYHGGIYKTQDSARTWTPLNSTV' A
#
# COMPACT_ATOMS: atom_id res chain seq x y z
N MET A 1 -0.33 -33.44 60.11
CA MET A 1 -0.81 -32.13 59.62
C MET A 1 -0.47 -32.04 58.14
N LYS A 2 -1.51 -32.24 57.31
CA LYS A 2 -1.69 -31.95 55.87
C LYS A 2 -0.45 -31.61 55.04
N ALA A 3 0.06 -32.59 54.31
CA ALA A 3 0.71 -32.38 53.01
C ALA A 3 -0.39 -32.34 51.94
N LEU A 4 -0.64 -31.16 51.35
CA LEU A 4 -1.54 -30.94 50.21
C LEU A 4 -0.86 -29.88 49.32
N PRO A 5 -0.82 -30.06 47.99
CA PRO A 5 0.38 -29.81 47.20
C PRO A 5 0.41 -28.39 46.60
N LEU A 6 1.38 -27.57 47.01
CA LEU A 6 1.71 -26.29 46.36
C LEU A 6 2.59 -26.50 45.10
N LEU A 7 2.53 -27.67 44.46
CA LEU A 7 3.22 -27.93 43.19
C LEU A 7 2.29 -27.83 41.97
N LEU A 8 0.98 -27.63 42.20
CA LEU A 8 -0.02 -27.44 41.15
C LEU A 8 -0.24 -25.96 40.77
N LEU A 9 0.34 -25.00 41.49
CA LEU A 9 0.25 -23.57 41.15
C LEU A 9 1.29 -23.10 40.13
N ILE A 10 2.33 -23.89 39.85
CA ILE A 10 3.34 -23.54 38.82
C ILE A 10 2.86 -23.96 37.42
N PHE A 11 1.89 -24.87 37.31
CA PHE A 11 1.35 -25.31 36.03
C PHE A 11 0.43 -24.30 35.33
N VAL A 12 0.10 -23.16 35.95
CA VAL A 12 -0.73 -22.11 35.33
C VAL A 12 0.09 -20.93 34.78
N LEU A 13 1.40 -20.86 35.06
CA LEU A 13 2.30 -19.85 34.48
C LEU A 13 3.12 -20.41 33.30
N GLY A 14 2.99 -21.71 33.03
CA GLY A 14 3.60 -22.40 31.90
C GLY A 14 2.79 -22.29 30.61
N SER A 15 2.95 -21.16 29.92
CA SER A 15 2.72 -20.98 28.48
C SER A 15 1.31 -20.58 27.99
N CYS A 16 1.19 -19.32 27.60
CA CYS A 16 1.35 -19.04 26.17
C CYS A 16 2.50 -18.05 26.03
N ASN A 17 3.71 -18.53 25.68
CA ASN A 17 4.50 -17.70 24.77
C ASN A 17 3.67 -17.64 23.50
N LYS A 18 2.85 -16.60 23.37
CA LYS A 18 2.30 -16.20 22.08
C LYS A 18 3.52 -16.23 21.18
N PRO A 19 3.61 -17.12 20.16
CA PRO A 19 4.67 -16.96 19.19
C PRO A 19 4.58 -15.51 18.80
N ASN A 20 5.71 -14.83 18.77
CA ASN A 20 5.76 -13.52 18.19
C ASN A 20 5.26 -13.75 16.77
N ASP A 21 3.96 -13.62 16.57
CA ASP A 21 3.41 -13.08 15.37
C ASP A 21 4.15 -11.74 15.34
N LYS A 22 5.32 -11.76 14.71
CA LYS A 22 5.51 -10.94 13.53
C LYS A 22 4.21 -11.19 12.77
N LYS A 23 3.13 -10.52 13.20
CA LYS A 23 1.97 -10.21 12.39
C LYS A 23 2.72 -9.77 11.18
N ALA A 24 2.75 -10.64 10.16
CA ALA A 24 3.33 -10.25 8.91
C ALA A 24 2.62 -8.93 8.71
N THR A 25 3.37 -7.84 8.82
CA THR A 25 2.91 -6.52 8.47
C THR A 25 2.86 -6.68 6.97
N THR A 26 1.90 -7.49 6.50
CA THR A 26 1.30 -7.39 5.20
C THR A 26 0.93 -5.93 5.22
N PRO A 27 1.69 -5.06 4.53
CA PRO A 27 1.36 -3.66 4.53
C PRO A 27 -0.06 -3.64 4.00
N CYS A 28 -1.01 -3.30 4.88
CA CYS A 28 -2.35 -3.00 4.44
C CYS A 28 -2.14 -1.96 3.36
N LEU A 29 -2.58 -2.26 2.14
CA LEU A 29 -2.29 -1.45 0.95
C LEU A 29 -2.53 0.02 1.32
N GLU A 30 -1.44 0.76 1.53
CA GLU A 30 -1.54 2.11 2.05
C GLU A 30 -1.80 3.02 0.85
N THR A 31 -2.90 3.77 0.91
CA THR A 31 -3.20 4.75 -0.13
C THR A 31 -2.18 5.88 -0.06
N ALA A 32 -1.41 6.06 -1.13
CA ALA A 32 -0.51 7.20 -1.28
C ALA A 32 -1.15 8.26 -2.18
N PHE A 33 -1.15 9.52 -1.73
CA PHE A 33 -1.52 10.67 -2.56
C PHE A 33 -0.26 11.20 -3.26
N LEU A 34 -0.26 11.20 -4.59
CA LEU A 34 0.83 11.73 -5.41
C LEU A 34 0.40 13.05 -6.04
N GLN A 35 1.27 14.05 -5.98
CA GLN A 35 1.08 15.30 -6.71
C GLN A 35 1.47 15.10 -8.18
N THR A 36 0.54 15.34 -9.11
CA THR A 36 0.76 15.12 -10.54
C THR A 36 1.37 16.33 -11.26
N ASN A 37 1.27 17.52 -10.66
CA ASN A 37 1.53 18.81 -11.30
C ASN A 37 0.70 19.07 -12.58
N ILE A 38 -0.44 18.39 -12.73
CA ILE A 38 -1.41 18.63 -13.81
C ILE A 38 -2.49 19.58 -13.28
N SER A 39 -2.66 20.73 -13.92
CA SER A 39 -3.58 21.79 -13.49
C SER A 39 -5.00 21.69 -14.06
N GLU A 40 -5.39 20.50 -14.51
CA GLU A 40 -6.72 20.24 -15.08
C GLU A 40 -7.31 18.94 -14.51
N PRO A 41 -8.64 18.79 -14.50
CA PRO A 41 -9.24 17.56 -14.04
C PRO A 41 -8.93 16.39 -14.98
N LEU A 42 -8.58 15.24 -14.40
CA LEU A 42 -8.33 14.02 -15.14
C LEU A 42 -9.66 13.27 -15.37
N GLN A 43 -9.81 12.71 -16.56
CA GLN A 43 -11.01 11.99 -17.01
C GLN A 43 -10.81 10.47 -17.01
N SER A 44 -9.60 10.00 -17.33
CA SER A 44 -9.33 8.57 -17.45
C SER A 44 -7.85 8.27 -17.22
N VAL A 45 -7.56 7.02 -16.84
CA VAL A 45 -6.22 6.50 -16.59
C VAL A 45 -6.09 5.08 -17.14
N PHE A 46 -4.94 4.79 -17.75
CA PHE A 46 -4.63 3.46 -18.26
C PHE A 46 -3.13 3.14 -18.09
N PHE A 47 -2.81 1.90 -17.74
CA PHE A 47 -1.42 1.44 -17.56
C PHE A 47 -1.12 0.24 -18.48
N LEU A 48 0.03 0.31 -19.15
CA LEU A 48 0.57 -0.81 -19.92
C LEU A 48 1.24 -1.84 -19.01
N ASN A 49 1.87 -1.36 -17.94
CA ASN A 49 2.56 -2.16 -16.93
C ASN A 49 2.67 -1.35 -15.62
N GLY A 50 3.38 -1.86 -14.62
CA GLY A 50 3.52 -1.17 -13.32
C GLY A 50 4.28 0.16 -13.34
N LYS A 51 4.85 0.59 -14.47
CA LYS A 51 5.65 1.81 -14.63
C LYS A 51 5.09 2.74 -15.70
N ASP A 52 4.77 2.20 -16.88
CA ASP A 52 4.31 2.97 -18.04
C ASP A 52 2.78 3.11 -18.05
N GLY A 53 2.29 4.35 -18.07
CA GLY A 53 0.86 4.66 -18.08
C GLY A 53 0.55 6.02 -18.69
N PHE A 54 -0.75 6.25 -18.88
CA PHE A 54 -1.31 7.44 -19.51
C PHE A 54 -2.52 7.95 -18.73
N VAL A 55 -2.69 9.27 -18.72
CA VAL A 55 -3.94 9.92 -18.27
C VAL A 55 -4.42 10.89 -19.34
N SER A 56 -5.73 11.01 -19.47
CA SER A 56 -6.39 12.04 -20.27
C SER A 56 -7.06 13.05 -19.35
N GLY A 57 -6.92 14.33 -19.65
CA GLY A 57 -7.60 15.43 -18.95
C GLY A 57 -8.58 16.18 -19.86
N TYR A 58 -9.04 17.32 -19.37
CA TYR A 58 -9.88 18.23 -20.15
C TYR A 58 -9.11 18.82 -21.35
N HIS A 59 -9.83 19.45 -22.28
CA HIS A 59 -9.27 20.18 -23.42
C HIS A 59 -8.28 19.37 -24.31
N GLY A 60 -8.36 18.04 -24.29
CA GLY A 60 -7.45 17.19 -25.06
C GLY A 60 -6.09 16.95 -24.41
N GLY A 61 -5.93 17.25 -23.11
CA GLY A 61 -4.70 16.95 -22.38
C GLY A 61 -4.44 15.44 -22.33
N ILE A 62 -3.24 15.04 -22.76
CA ILE A 62 -2.75 13.67 -22.68
C ILE A 62 -1.40 13.71 -22.00
N TYR A 63 -1.20 12.87 -20.99
CA TYR A 63 0.04 12.82 -20.23
C TYR A 63 0.54 11.39 -20.10
N LYS A 64 1.85 11.20 -20.07
CA LYS A 64 2.51 9.90 -19.91
C LYS A 64 3.35 9.87 -18.63
N THR A 65 3.30 8.75 -17.93
CA THR A 65 4.23 8.39 -16.84
C THR A 65 5.08 7.18 -17.25
N GLN A 66 6.29 7.08 -16.72
CA GLN A 66 7.18 5.92 -16.87
C GLN A 66 7.79 5.48 -15.52
N ASP A 67 7.25 6.01 -14.42
CA ASP A 67 7.78 5.88 -13.08
C ASP A 67 6.68 5.58 -12.05
N SER A 68 5.63 4.87 -12.48
CA SER A 68 4.50 4.45 -11.63
C SER A 68 3.69 5.64 -11.10
N ALA A 69 3.35 6.60 -11.99
CA ALA A 69 2.58 7.81 -11.69
C ALA A 69 3.25 8.82 -10.74
N ARG A 70 4.57 8.74 -10.52
CA ARG A 70 5.27 9.74 -9.71
C ARG A 70 5.45 11.05 -10.48
N THR A 71 5.67 10.97 -11.79
CA THR A 71 5.75 12.13 -12.68
C THR A 71 4.96 11.91 -13.97
N TRP A 72 4.46 13.02 -14.53
CA TRP A 72 3.65 13.06 -15.74
C TRP A 72 4.24 14.06 -16.73
N THR A 73 4.46 13.63 -17.97
CA THR A 73 4.94 14.47 -19.08
C THR A 73 3.80 14.69 -20.08
N PRO A 74 3.50 15.94 -20.48
CA PRO A 74 2.48 16.22 -21.49
C PRO A 74 2.90 15.64 -22.85
N LEU A 75 1.94 15.03 -23.54
CA LEU A 75 2.06 14.59 -24.92
C LEU A 75 1.31 15.57 -25.80
N ASN A 76 2.04 16.23 -26.70
CA ASN A 76 1.42 17.04 -27.74
C ASN A 76 0.91 16.10 -28.82
N SER A 77 -0.41 16.11 -29.07
CA SER A 77 -0.94 15.49 -30.29
C SER A 77 -0.50 16.35 -31.47
N THR A 78 0.31 15.80 -32.37
CA THR A 78 0.77 16.51 -33.59
C THR A 78 -0.18 16.31 -34.77
N VAL A 79 -1.47 16.07 -34.50
CA VAL A 79 -2.48 15.91 -35.56
C VAL A 79 -2.90 17.24 -36.14
#